data_AF-A0A7U9RGX1-F1
#
_entry.id   AF-A0A7U9RGX1-F1
#
_cell.length_a   1.000
_cell.length_b   1.000
_cell.length_c   1.000
_cell.angle_alpha   90.00
_cell.angle_beta   90.00
_cell.angle_gamma   90.00
#
_symmetry.space_group_name_H-M   'P 1'
#
loop_
_entity.id
_entity.type
_entity.pdbx_description
1 polymer ?
#
loop_
_entity_poly.entity_id
_entity_poly.type
_entity_poly.pdbx_seq_one_letter_code
_entity_poly.pdbx_strand_id
1 'polypeptide(L)'
;MNGKFLKFVEGDMGYNILFAAVVILLLAGGVYLIEMSERRTDASFSVVDAIWQDCISDRAQDGQKVVNQCAFGMKVQKVDKLLQKSGVQYSWGRRSGSFPDAVEEYVDIERGRYRLFFDENGKMCKACIKSGSSRNEKFVTGMSASDIVDILGEDLYKESRGQTVYWSRKPVSGVYYGFVFRNDKLTVIWEKE
;
A
#
# COMPACT_ATOMS: atom_id res chain seq x y z
N MET A 1 36.44 -73.15 -39.64
CA MET A 1 37.02 -72.23 -40.63
C MET A 1 36.74 -70.81 -40.16
N ASN A 2 37.81 -70.01 -40.05
CA ASN A 2 37.93 -68.55 -40.14
C ASN A 2 36.86 -67.64 -39.51
N GLY A 3 37.34 -66.78 -38.60
CA GLY A 3 36.54 -65.82 -37.84
C GLY A 3 36.08 -64.58 -38.61
N LYS A 4 35.41 -63.68 -37.87
CA LYS A 4 35.68 -62.22 -37.85
C LYS A 4 34.71 -61.50 -36.90
N PHE A 5 35.32 -60.79 -35.95
CA PHE A 5 34.93 -59.51 -35.35
C PHE A 5 33.48 -59.28 -34.88
N LEU A 6 33.26 -59.40 -33.57
CA LEU A 6 32.39 -58.47 -32.83
C LEU A 6 33.30 -57.44 -32.15
N LYS A 7 33.31 -56.22 -32.69
CA LYS A 7 33.88 -55.05 -32.03
C LYS A 7 32.99 -54.71 -30.82
N PHE A 8 33.61 -54.62 -29.65
CA PHE A 8 33.03 -53.91 -28.51
C PHE A 8 32.79 -52.45 -28.90
N VAL A 9 31.58 -51.95 -28.67
CA VAL A 9 31.31 -50.52 -28.52
C VAL A 9 30.77 -50.35 -27.10
N GLU A 10 31.68 -50.10 -26.17
CA GLU A 10 31.38 -49.41 -24.94
C GLU A 10 31.05 -47.96 -25.29
N GLY A 11 29.82 -47.53 -25.03
CA GLY A 11 29.45 -46.13 -25.24
C GLY A 11 27.96 -45.88 -25.28
N ASP A 12 27.21 -46.20 -24.21
CA ASP A 12 25.81 -45.74 -24.10
C ASP A 12 25.21 -45.73 -22.67
N MET A 13 26.04 -45.73 -21.61
CA MET A 13 25.55 -45.51 -20.23
C MET A 13 25.78 -44.10 -19.68
N GLY A 14 26.73 -43.34 -20.25
CA GLY A 14 27.08 -42.01 -19.74
C GLY A 14 26.03 -40.93 -20.04
N TYR A 15 25.42 -40.97 -21.22
CA TYR A 15 24.45 -39.96 -21.67
C TYR A 15 23.11 -40.05 -20.92
N ASN A 16 22.64 -41.27 -20.60
CA ASN A 16 21.37 -41.47 -19.89
C ASN A 16 21.42 -41.00 -18.43
N ILE A 17 22.56 -41.16 -17.76
CA ILE A 17 22.76 -40.68 -16.38
C ILE A 17 22.89 -39.15 -16.37
N LEU A 18 23.61 -38.57 -17.34
CA LEU A 18 23.76 -37.12 -17.44
C LEU A 18 22.42 -36.43 -17.77
N PHE A 19 21.61 -37.02 -18.66
CA PHE A 19 20.29 -36.48 -19.01
C PHE A 19 19.31 -36.57 -17.83
N ALA A 20 19.31 -37.68 -17.09
CA ALA A 20 18.51 -37.83 -15.87
C ALA A 20 18.91 -36.82 -14.79
N ALA A 21 20.21 -36.58 -14.59
CA ALA A 21 20.71 -35.60 -13.63
C ALA A 21 20.31 -34.16 -14.00
N VAL A 22 20.36 -33.79 -15.29
CA VAL A 22 19.94 -32.47 -15.79
C VAL A 22 18.43 -32.26 -15.63
N VAL A 23 17.61 -33.29 -15.92
CA VAL A 23 16.15 -33.21 -15.72
C VAL A 23 15.80 -33.07 -14.24
N ILE A 24 16.47 -33.80 -13.34
CA ILE A 24 16.26 -33.67 -11.89
C ILE A 24 16.69 -32.28 -11.40
N LEU A 25 17.81 -31.72 -11.88
CA LEU A 25 18.25 -30.36 -11.56
C LEU A 25 17.30 -29.29 -12.08
N LEU A 26 16.71 -29.47 -13.27
CA LEU A 26 15.70 -28.56 -13.82
C LEU A 26 14.37 -28.65 -13.07
N LEU A 27 13.96 -29.83 -12.64
CA LEU A 27 12.76 -30.02 -11.80
C LEU A 27 12.99 -29.46 -10.39
N ALA A 28 14.15 -29.68 -9.78
CA ALA A 28 14.51 -29.12 -8.48
C ALA A 28 14.65 -27.58 -8.54
N GLY A 29 15.23 -27.04 -9.61
CA GLY A 29 15.31 -25.60 -9.86
C GLY A 29 13.93 -24.98 -10.14
N GLY A 30 13.06 -25.69 -10.86
CA GLY A 30 11.67 -25.28 -11.08
C GLY A 30 10.83 -25.27 -9.80
N VAL A 31 10.97 -26.31 -8.96
CA VAL A 31 10.34 -26.36 -7.63
C VAL A 31 10.89 -25.28 -6.71
N TYR A 32 12.20 -25.00 -6.75
CA TYR A 32 12.80 -23.90 -5.97
C TYR A 32 12.32 -22.51 -6.43
N LEU A 33 12.09 -22.32 -7.74
CA LEU A 33 11.54 -21.07 -8.28
C LEU A 33 10.05 -20.92 -7.95
N ILE A 34 9.29 -22.01 -7.94
CA ILE A 34 7.88 -22.02 -7.48
C ILE A 34 7.81 -21.76 -5.98
N GLU A 35 8.63 -22.41 -5.16
CA GLU A 35 8.74 -22.13 -3.72
C GLU A 35 9.20 -20.69 -3.46
N MET A 36 10.13 -20.13 -4.24
CA MET A 36 10.54 -18.73 -4.10
C MET A 36 9.46 -17.74 -4.54
N SER A 37 8.68 -18.10 -5.56
CA SER A 37 7.49 -17.34 -5.99
C SER A 37 6.43 -17.37 -4.89
N GLU A 38 6.09 -18.55 -4.37
CA GLU A 38 5.14 -18.78 -3.28
C GLU A 38 5.60 -18.06 -2.00
N ARG A 39 6.88 -18.19 -1.60
CA ARG A 39 7.46 -17.44 -0.47
C ARG A 39 7.48 -15.94 -0.70
N ARG A 40 7.56 -15.44 -1.94
CA ARG A 40 7.41 -14.00 -2.23
C ARG A 40 5.95 -13.55 -2.12
N THR A 41 4.99 -14.38 -2.55
CA THR A 41 3.57 -14.12 -2.31
C THR A 41 3.23 -14.20 -0.83
N ASP A 42 3.77 -15.14 -0.06
CA ASP A 42 3.58 -15.25 1.39
C ASP A 42 4.31 -14.15 2.16
N ALA A 43 5.49 -13.71 1.72
CA ALA A 43 6.18 -12.56 2.30
C ALA A 43 5.41 -11.25 2.04
N SER A 44 4.80 -11.10 0.86
CA SER A 44 3.94 -9.95 0.57
C SER A 44 2.57 -10.04 1.27
N PHE A 45 2.00 -11.24 1.43
CA PHE A 45 0.80 -11.48 2.25
C PHE A 45 1.08 -11.24 3.72
N SER A 46 2.22 -11.70 4.25
CA SER A 46 2.60 -11.48 5.66
C SER A 46 2.96 -10.03 5.98
N VAL A 47 3.47 -9.25 5.01
CA VAL A 47 3.60 -7.80 5.17
C VAL A 47 2.22 -7.14 5.18
N VAL A 48 1.29 -7.58 4.33
CA VAL A 48 -0.09 -7.08 4.32
C VAL A 48 -0.81 -7.45 5.62
N ASP A 49 -0.68 -8.69 6.11
CA ASP A 49 -1.24 -9.16 7.38
C ASP A 49 -0.56 -8.48 8.58
N ALA A 50 0.74 -8.21 8.53
CA ALA A 50 1.43 -7.44 9.57
C ALA A 50 0.97 -5.99 9.60
N ILE A 51 0.77 -5.36 8.43
CA ILE A 51 0.15 -4.03 8.34
C ILE A 51 -1.28 -4.09 8.86
N TRP A 52 -2.04 -5.14 8.56
CA TRP A 52 -3.42 -5.34 9.00
C TRP A 52 -3.55 -5.57 10.52
N GLN A 53 -2.67 -6.40 11.10
CA GLN A 53 -2.59 -6.64 12.54
C GLN A 53 -2.15 -5.38 13.30
N ASP A 54 -1.22 -4.60 12.74
CA ASP A 54 -0.75 -3.35 13.36
C ASP A 54 -1.82 -2.23 13.28
N CYS A 55 -2.72 -2.27 12.29
CA CYS A 55 -3.94 -1.45 12.20
C CYS A 55 -5.00 -1.75 13.29
N ILE A 56 -4.98 -2.97 13.87
CA ILE A 56 -5.94 -3.39 14.92
C ILE A 56 -5.37 -3.13 16.33
N SER A 57 -4.08 -2.81 16.47
CA SER A 57 -3.47 -2.49 17.75
C SER A 57 -4.06 -1.21 18.38
N ASP A 58 -4.20 -1.19 19.71
CA ASP A 58 -4.74 -0.05 20.48
C ASP A 58 -4.06 1.30 20.17
N ARG A 59 -2.81 1.27 19.66
CA ARG A 59 -2.09 2.48 19.23
C ARG A 59 -2.66 3.11 17.95
N ALA A 60 -3.18 2.31 17.01
CA ALA A 60 -3.78 2.84 15.77
C ALA A 60 -4.99 3.76 16.04
N GLN A 61 -5.68 3.53 17.17
CA GLN A 61 -6.86 4.32 17.55
C GLN A 61 -6.50 5.73 18.02
N ASP A 62 -5.33 5.95 18.63
CA ASP A 62 -4.97 7.25 19.18
C ASP A 62 -4.58 8.25 18.08
N GLY A 63 -3.87 7.79 17.06
CA GLY A 63 -3.65 8.53 15.81
C GLY A 63 -4.96 8.92 15.12
N GLN A 64 -5.91 7.99 14.97
CA GLN A 64 -7.21 8.31 14.38
C GLN A 64 -7.97 9.36 15.22
N LYS A 65 -7.98 9.21 16.55
CA LYS A 65 -8.67 10.15 17.46
C LYS A 65 -8.14 11.57 17.32
N VAL A 66 -6.82 11.76 17.20
CA VAL A 66 -6.25 13.11 17.04
C VAL A 66 -6.51 13.65 15.63
N VAL A 67 -6.44 12.81 14.60
CA VAL A 67 -6.75 13.20 13.21
C VAL A 67 -8.21 13.62 13.05
N ASN A 68 -9.15 12.94 13.72
CA ASN A 68 -10.57 13.30 13.72
C ASN A 68 -10.84 14.64 14.43
N GLN A 69 -9.98 15.08 15.35
CA GLN A 69 -10.07 16.40 15.99
C GLN A 69 -9.52 17.53 15.10
N CYS A 70 -8.74 17.19 14.08
CA CYS A 70 -8.17 18.16 13.13
C CYS A 70 -9.17 18.46 12.01
N ALA A 71 -9.76 19.66 12.06
CA ALA A 71 -10.65 20.18 11.03
C ALA A 71 -9.87 20.83 9.88
N PHE A 72 -10.46 20.85 8.69
CA PHE A 72 -9.97 21.72 7.61
C PHE A 72 -10.01 23.20 8.02
N GLY A 73 -9.09 23.99 7.48
CA GLY A 73 -8.86 25.37 7.88
C GLY A 73 -8.14 25.54 9.23
N MET A 74 -7.90 24.46 9.98
CA MET A 74 -7.21 24.52 11.28
C MET A 74 -5.74 24.93 11.09
N LYS A 75 -5.30 25.93 11.86
CA LYS A 75 -3.90 26.40 11.81
C LYS A 75 -2.92 25.34 12.34
N VAL A 76 -1.73 25.29 11.73
CA VAL A 76 -0.58 24.45 12.14
C VAL A 76 -0.36 24.48 13.65
N GLN A 77 -0.36 25.66 14.27
CA GLN A 77 -0.09 25.78 15.72
C GLN A 77 -1.17 25.11 16.58
N LYS A 78 -2.43 25.04 16.10
CA LYS A 78 -3.50 24.36 16.81
C LYS A 78 -3.39 22.84 16.63
N VAL A 79 -3.03 22.38 15.43
CA VAL A 79 -2.76 20.96 15.17
C VAL A 79 -1.57 20.47 16.00
N ASP A 80 -0.47 21.22 16.04
CA ASP A 80 0.71 20.85 16.84
C ASP A 80 0.37 20.72 18.34
N LYS A 81 -0.45 21.63 18.89
CA LYS A 81 -0.95 21.50 20.29
C LYS A 81 -1.78 20.24 20.51
N LEU A 82 -2.61 19.84 19.56
CA LEU A 82 -3.39 18.60 19.65
C LEU A 82 -2.48 17.38 19.65
N LEU A 83 -1.49 17.36 18.76
CA LEU A 83 -0.50 16.28 18.67
C LEU A 83 0.32 16.15 19.96
N GLN A 84 0.86 17.26 20.47
CA GLN A 84 1.60 17.28 21.74
C GLN A 84 0.76 16.75 22.91
N LYS A 85 -0.50 17.16 23.01
CA LYS A 85 -1.41 16.72 24.08
C LYS A 85 -1.76 15.23 23.98
N SER A 86 -1.88 14.72 22.75
CA SER A 86 -2.25 13.32 22.51
C SER A 86 -1.13 12.31 22.83
N GLY A 87 0.13 12.75 22.81
CA GLY A 87 1.29 11.86 23.03
C GLY A 87 1.58 10.91 21.87
N VAL A 88 0.90 11.04 20.73
CA VAL A 88 1.18 10.24 19.53
C VAL A 88 2.56 10.57 18.97
N GLN A 89 3.16 9.62 18.26
CA GLN A 89 4.40 9.89 17.52
C GLN A 89 4.08 10.71 16.27
N TYR A 90 4.78 11.81 16.05
CA TYR A 90 4.64 12.61 14.85
C TYR A 90 5.95 13.26 14.42
N SER A 91 6.06 13.60 13.15
CA SER A 91 7.22 14.31 12.59
C SER A 91 6.78 15.28 11.49
N TRP A 92 7.30 16.49 11.54
CA TRP A 92 7.07 17.51 10.52
C TRP A 92 8.00 17.31 9.33
N GLY A 93 7.48 17.61 8.14
CA GLY A 93 8.22 17.58 6.89
C GLY A 93 7.77 18.67 5.94
N ARG A 94 8.57 18.91 4.91
CA ARG A 94 8.23 19.78 3.79
C ARG A 94 8.45 19.01 2.51
N ARG A 95 7.47 19.09 1.60
CA ARG A 95 7.60 18.51 0.27
C ARG A 95 7.67 19.65 -0.74
N SER A 96 8.77 19.74 -1.48
CA SER A 96 8.78 20.53 -2.71
C SER A 96 7.93 19.79 -3.75
N GLY A 97 6.79 20.39 -4.12
CA GLY A 97 5.96 19.93 -5.23
C GLY A 97 6.50 20.39 -6.58
N SER A 98 6.25 19.60 -7.61
CA SER A 98 6.20 20.10 -9.00
C SER A 98 4.78 20.63 -9.22
N PHE A 99 4.68 21.89 -9.64
CA PHE A 99 3.50 22.68 -10.02
C PHE A 99 2.18 21.88 -10.29
N PRO A 100 1.01 22.30 -9.75
CA PRO A 100 0.69 23.65 -9.26
C PRO A 100 0.84 23.87 -7.76
N ASP A 101 1.20 22.84 -6.98
CA ASP A 101 1.19 22.97 -5.53
C ASP A 101 2.59 23.38 -5.01
N ALA A 102 2.62 24.54 -4.34
CA ALA A 102 3.78 25.10 -3.65
C ALA A 102 4.38 24.11 -2.63
N VAL A 103 5.46 24.50 -1.96
CA VAL A 103 6.03 23.70 -0.86
C VAL A 103 4.93 23.36 0.15
N GLU A 104 4.50 22.09 0.21
CA GLU A 104 3.48 21.64 1.14
C GLU A 104 4.17 21.26 2.44
N GLU A 105 3.90 22.03 3.50
CA GLU A 105 4.20 21.61 4.85
C GLU A 105 3.24 20.49 5.25
N TYR A 106 3.77 19.44 5.88
CA TYR A 106 2.96 18.31 6.32
C TYR A 106 3.46 17.77 7.65
N VAL A 107 2.58 17.08 8.35
CA VAL A 107 2.92 16.28 9.53
C VAL A 107 2.57 14.83 9.27
N ASP A 108 3.55 13.95 9.45
CA ASP A 108 3.35 12.51 9.52
C ASP A 108 3.02 12.12 10.96
N ILE A 109 1.97 11.33 11.14
CA ILE A 109 1.52 10.82 12.44
C ILE A 109 1.61 9.30 12.40
N GLU A 110 2.13 8.72 13.47
CA GLU A 110 2.33 7.27 13.64
C GLU A 110 3.06 6.62 12.47
N ARG A 111 4.30 7.06 12.21
CA ARG A 111 5.13 6.54 11.12
C ARG A 111 4.45 6.69 9.73
N GLY A 112 3.63 7.72 9.57
CA GLY A 112 2.99 8.07 8.31
C GLY A 112 1.74 7.24 7.98
N ARG A 113 1.12 6.62 8.98
CA ARG A 113 -0.24 6.05 8.88
C ARG A 113 -1.27 7.13 8.57
N TYR A 114 -1.06 8.32 9.13
CA TYR A 114 -1.81 9.51 8.80
C TYR A 114 -0.86 10.62 8.40
N ARG A 115 -1.27 11.45 7.45
CA ARG A 115 -0.55 12.65 7.05
C ARG A 115 -1.52 13.80 6.85
N LEU A 116 -1.26 14.92 7.51
CA LEU A 116 -2.03 16.16 7.33
C LEU A 116 -1.16 17.16 6.58
N PHE A 117 -1.75 17.83 5.61
CA PHE A 117 -1.07 18.82 4.76
C PHE A 117 -1.66 20.20 5.02
N PHE A 118 -0.80 21.20 4.89
CA PHE A 118 -1.11 22.58 5.18
C PHE A 118 -0.86 23.45 3.94
N ASP A 119 -1.75 24.40 3.71
CA ASP A 119 -1.60 25.42 2.68
C ASP A 119 -0.49 26.43 3.04
N GLU A 120 -0.23 27.36 2.13
CA GLU A 120 0.74 28.45 2.33
C GLU A 120 0.44 29.35 3.54
N ASN A 121 -0.82 29.39 3.99
CA ASN A 121 -1.26 30.14 5.16
C ASN A 121 -1.15 29.32 6.46
N GLY A 122 -0.58 28.11 6.39
CA GLY A 122 -0.46 27.19 7.50
C GLY A 122 -1.79 26.66 7.99
N LYS A 123 -2.79 26.50 7.12
CA LYS A 123 -4.09 25.91 7.43
C LYS A 123 -4.20 24.51 6.83
N MET A 124 -4.74 23.58 7.60
CA MET A 124 -4.94 22.21 7.14
C MET A 124 -5.90 22.18 5.95
N CYS A 125 -5.47 21.64 4.82
CA CYS A 125 -6.25 21.61 3.57
C CYS A 125 -6.48 20.19 3.02
N LYS A 126 -5.69 19.22 3.47
CA LYS A 126 -5.75 17.84 2.97
C LYS A 126 -5.31 16.84 4.04
N ALA A 127 -5.89 15.64 3.99
CA ALA A 127 -5.49 14.51 4.82
C ALA A 127 -5.25 13.27 3.95
N CYS A 128 -4.30 12.43 4.36
CA CYS A 128 -4.03 11.11 3.82
C CYS A 128 -4.10 10.11 4.97
N ILE A 129 -4.95 9.09 4.82
CA ILE A 129 -5.25 8.09 5.84
C ILE A 129 -4.95 6.72 5.22
N LYS A 130 -3.96 6.01 5.77
CA LYS A 130 -3.53 4.69 5.27
C LYS A 130 -3.92 3.54 6.18
N SER A 131 -4.53 3.86 7.32
CA SER A 131 -4.98 2.91 8.34
C SER A 131 -6.25 3.46 8.97
N GLY A 132 -7.21 2.59 9.26
CA GLY A 132 -8.47 2.97 9.88
C GLY A 132 -9.51 3.49 8.89
N SER A 133 -10.11 4.63 9.21
CA SER A 133 -11.27 5.15 8.49
C SER A 133 -11.12 6.62 8.13
N SER A 134 -11.90 7.09 7.15
CA SER A 134 -12.10 8.50 6.90
C SER A 134 -12.52 9.22 8.18
N ARG A 135 -12.28 10.53 8.27
CA ARG A 135 -12.63 11.31 9.47
C ARG A 135 -14.13 11.38 9.76
N ASN A 136 -14.97 11.05 8.78
CA ASN A 136 -16.42 10.90 8.94
C ASN A 136 -16.87 9.44 9.08
N GLU A 137 -15.92 8.50 9.21
CA GLU A 137 -16.11 7.07 9.45
C GLU A 137 -16.87 6.31 8.35
N LYS A 138 -17.20 6.97 7.23
CA LYS A 138 -17.94 6.34 6.11
C LYS A 138 -17.10 5.37 5.30
N PHE A 139 -15.80 5.62 5.18
CA PHE A 139 -14.89 4.83 4.35
C PHE A 139 -13.83 4.22 5.22
N VAL A 140 -13.59 2.93 5.07
CA VAL A 140 -12.65 2.17 5.89
C VAL A 140 -11.66 1.48 4.97
N THR A 141 -10.38 1.48 5.31
CA THR A 141 -9.39 0.66 4.59
C THR A 141 -9.89 -0.79 4.51
N GLY A 142 -9.63 -1.48 3.40
CA GLY A 142 -10.13 -2.84 3.13
C GLY A 142 -11.48 -2.89 2.40
N MET A 143 -12.23 -1.79 2.30
CA MET A 143 -13.42 -1.73 1.45
C MET A 143 -13.10 -1.98 -0.03
N SER A 144 -14.04 -2.56 -0.76
CA SER A 144 -13.95 -2.69 -2.21
C SER A 144 -14.35 -1.38 -2.90
N ALA A 145 -14.01 -1.25 -4.19
CA ALA A 145 -14.45 -0.11 -4.98
C ALA A 145 -15.98 -0.07 -5.14
N SER A 146 -16.65 -1.23 -5.26
CA SER A 146 -18.11 -1.30 -5.37
C SER A 146 -18.80 -0.80 -4.10
N ASP A 147 -18.32 -1.20 -2.91
CA ASP A 147 -18.91 -0.73 -1.64
C ASP A 147 -18.83 0.81 -1.53
N ILE A 148 -17.73 1.39 -1.99
CA ILE A 148 -17.53 2.85 -1.97
C ILE A 148 -18.47 3.54 -2.96
N VAL A 149 -18.64 2.99 -4.16
CA VAL A 149 -19.59 3.49 -5.17
C VAL A 149 -21.03 3.41 -4.65
N ASP A 150 -21.39 2.33 -3.96
CA ASP A 150 -22.71 2.16 -3.35
C ASP A 150 -22.95 3.19 -2.23
N ILE A 151 -21.95 3.46 -1.39
CA ILE A 151 -22.02 4.48 -0.33
C ILE A 151 -22.15 5.90 -0.92
N LEU A 152 -21.44 6.18 -2.00
CA LEU A 152 -21.44 7.50 -2.65
C LEU A 152 -22.67 7.70 -3.56
N GLY A 153 -23.22 6.62 -4.10
CA GLY A 153 -24.25 6.65 -5.14
C GLY A 153 -23.75 7.19 -6.48
N GLU A 154 -22.44 7.15 -6.74
CA GLU A 154 -21.83 7.66 -7.98
C GLU A 154 -20.50 6.98 -8.32
N ASP A 155 -20.19 6.93 -9.62
CA ASP A 155 -18.91 6.44 -10.12
C ASP A 155 -17.76 7.39 -9.79
N LEU A 156 -16.61 6.81 -9.44
CA LEU A 156 -15.37 7.55 -9.19
C LEU A 156 -14.70 7.99 -10.49
N TYR A 157 -14.07 9.16 -10.49
CA TYR A 157 -13.20 9.58 -11.60
C TYR A 157 -11.74 9.22 -11.30
N LYS A 158 -11.04 8.71 -12.32
CA LYS A 158 -9.65 8.27 -12.18
C LYS A 158 -8.68 9.41 -12.48
N GLU A 159 -7.74 9.66 -11.58
CA GLU A 159 -6.60 10.56 -11.76
C GLU A 159 -5.29 9.78 -11.59
N SER A 160 -4.42 9.81 -12.61
CA SER A 160 -3.15 9.09 -12.61
C SER A 160 -1.97 10.06 -12.78
N ARG A 161 -1.50 10.61 -11.66
CA ARG A 161 -0.27 11.43 -11.59
C ARG A 161 0.69 10.81 -10.57
N GLY A 162 1.56 9.92 -11.03
CA GLY A 162 2.48 9.14 -10.19
C GLY A 162 1.80 7.97 -9.47
N GLN A 163 0.76 8.25 -8.68
CA GLN A 163 -0.14 7.24 -8.10
C GLN A 163 -1.53 7.40 -8.71
N THR A 164 -2.23 6.29 -8.92
CA THR A 164 -3.65 6.33 -9.34
C THR A 164 -4.52 6.58 -8.11
N VAL A 165 -5.31 7.65 -8.15
CA VAL A 165 -6.32 8.00 -7.15
C VAL A 165 -7.67 8.05 -7.85
N TYR A 166 -8.68 7.41 -7.26
CA TYR A 166 -10.06 7.45 -7.72
C TYR A 166 -10.82 8.41 -6.83
N TRP A 167 -11.36 9.48 -7.39
CA TRP A 167 -11.95 10.57 -6.61
C TRP A 167 -13.47 10.58 -6.73
N SER A 168 -14.15 10.98 -5.66
CA SER A 168 -15.57 11.31 -5.67
C SER A 168 -15.80 12.51 -6.59
N ARG A 169 -16.92 12.52 -7.31
CA ARG A 169 -17.27 13.62 -8.21
C ARG A 169 -17.88 14.78 -7.43
N LYS A 170 -18.57 14.47 -6.33
CA LYS A 170 -19.19 15.44 -5.43
C LYS A 170 -18.54 15.38 -4.04
N PRO A 171 -18.54 16.50 -3.31
CA PRO A 171 -18.12 16.51 -1.93
C PRO A 171 -19.21 15.88 -1.04
N VAL A 172 -18.81 15.10 -0.05
CA VAL A 172 -19.69 14.60 1.01
C VAL A 172 -19.44 15.47 2.24
N SER A 173 -20.43 16.25 2.65
CA SER A 173 -20.29 17.24 3.74
C SER A 173 -19.15 18.24 3.52
N GLY A 174 -18.96 18.69 2.27
CA GLY A 174 -17.91 19.65 1.92
C GLY A 174 -16.52 19.04 1.69
N VAL A 175 -16.39 17.71 1.72
CA VAL A 175 -15.10 17.02 1.56
C VAL A 175 -15.10 16.14 0.31
N TYR A 176 -14.10 16.32 -0.55
CA TYR A 176 -13.81 15.39 -1.65
C TYR A 176 -12.97 14.22 -1.15
N TYR A 177 -13.35 13.01 -1.57
CA TYR A 177 -12.68 11.77 -1.18
C TYR A 177 -11.93 11.16 -2.34
N GLY A 178 -10.66 10.81 -2.12
CA GLY A 178 -9.81 10.10 -3.07
C GLY A 178 -9.45 8.73 -2.52
N PHE A 179 -9.45 7.71 -3.37
CA PHE A 179 -9.27 6.33 -2.97
C PHE A 179 -8.13 5.68 -3.75
N VAL A 180 -7.23 5.00 -3.06
CA VAL A 180 -6.16 4.21 -3.67
C VAL A 180 -6.40 2.74 -3.36
N PHE A 181 -6.46 1.92 -4.39
CA PHE A 181 -6.66 0.48 -4.28
C PHE A 181 -5.36 -0.27 -4.55
N ARG A 182 -5.15 -1.37 -3.83
CA ARG A 182 -4.16 -2.41 -4.14
C ARG A 182 -4.84 -3.75 -3.94
N ASN A 183 -4.69 -4.66 -4.90
CA ASN A 183 -5.34 -5.98 -4.89
C ASN A 183 -6.86 -5.86 -4.61
N ASP A 184 -7.54 -4.93 -5.29
CA ASP A 184 -8.98 -4.65 -5.16
C ASP A 184 -9.46 -4.23 -3.76
N LYS A 185 -8.53 -3.83 -2.89
CA LYS A 185 -8.81 -3.35 -1.53
C LYS A 185 -8.36 -1.91 -1.36
N LEU A 186 -9.19 -1.12 -0.70
CA LEU A 186 -8.88 0.26 -0.33
C LEU A 186 -7.68 0.28 0.64
N THR A 187 -6.63 1.00 0.28
CA THR A 187 -5.40 1.11 1.07
C THR A 187 -5.06 2.52 1.51
N VAL A 188 -5.58 3.54 0.80
CA VAL A 188 -5.38 4.94 1.17
C VAL A 188 -6.66 5.71 0.88
N ILE A 189 -7.07 6.51 1.87
CA ILE A 189 -8.12 7.50 1.75
C ILE A 189 -7.46 8.88 1.75
N TRP A 190 -7.76 9.67 0.74
CA TRP A 190 -7.44 11.07 0.64
C TRP A 190 -8.68 11.89 0.95
N GLU A 191 -8.52 12.96 1.70
CA GLU A 191 -9.58 13.93 1.96
C GLU A 191 -9.07 15.32 1.60
N LYS A 192 -9.88 16.10 0.87
CA LYS A 192 -9.57 17.46 0.45
C LYS A 192 -10.81 18.35 0.57
N GLU A 193 -10.62 19.57 1.07
CA GLU A 193 -11.62 20.66 1.01
C GLU A 193 -11.62 21.33 -0.38
#